data_AF-A0A1I8IVA1-F1
#
_entry.id   AF-A0A1I8IVA1-F1
#
_cell.length_a   1.000
_cell.length_b   1.000
_cell.length_c   1.000
_cell.angle_alpha   90.00
_cell.angle_beta   90.00
_cell.angle_gamma   90.00
#
_symmetry.space_group_name_H-M   'P 1'
#
loop_
_entity.id
_entity.type
_entity.pdbx_description
1 polymer ?
#
loop_
_entity_poly.entity_id
_entity_poly.type
_entity_poly.pdbx_seq_one_letter_code
_entity_poly.pdbx_strand_id
1 'polypeptide(L)'
;MDYGGNSGSDRVALEKMRRPYLEKHQVLDSSKLESQSPFELWKAWFDQASQVISEMGSPNEPNQMALATATRDGRPSLRYLLLKGHDETGFYFYTNYNSRKGKELV
;
A
#
# COMPACT_ATOMS: atom_id res chain seq x y z
N MET A 1 -16.81 -30.01 -47.19
CA MET A 1 -17.17 -30.02 -45.76
C MET A 1 -16.52 -28.80 -45.16
N ASP A 2 -17.35 -27.81 -44.83
CA ASP A 2 -16.95 -26.51 -44.35
C ASP A 2 -16.79 -26.59 -42.83
N TYR A 3 -15.57 -26.48 -42.32
CA TYR A 3 -15.30 -26.44 -40.89
C TYR A 3 -15.46 -25.00 -40.40
N GLY A 4 -16.72 -24.55 -40.40
CA GLY A 4 -17.13 -23.33 -39.72
C GLY A 4 -16.98 -23.50 -38.21
N GLY A 5 -16.07 -22.73 -37.62
CA GLY A 5 -15.82 -22.70 -36.18
C GLY A 5 -14.99 -21.48 -35.83
N ASN A 6 -15.53 -20.28 -36.07
CA ASN A 6 -14.96 -19.04 -35.57
C ASN A 6 -15.19 -18.96 -34.04
N SER A 7 -14.42 -19.71 -33.26
CA SER A 7 -14.36 -19.60 -31.80
C SER A 7 -13.18 -18.71 -31.42
N GLY A 8 -13.45 -17.41 -31.26
CA GLY A 8 -12.40 -16.47 -30.86
C GLY A 8 -12.88 -15.11 -30.35
N SER A 9 -14.19 -14.91 -30.10
CA SER A 9 -14.65 -13.74 -29.35
C SER A 9 -14.70 -14.10 -27.87
N ASP A 10 -13.69 -13.66 -27.13
CA ASP A 10 -13.72 -13.28 -25.70
C ASP A 10 -12.32 -13.36 -25.06
N ARG A 11 -11.29 -12.86 -25.76
CA ARG A 11 -10.02 -12.53 -25.08
C ARG A 11 -10.21 -11.19 -24.39
N VAL A 12 -10.19 -11.19 -23.06
CA VAL A 12 -10.15 -9.95 -22.28
C VAL A 12 -8.96 -9.11 -22.74
N ALA A 13 -9.26 -7.91 -23.26
CA ALA A 13 -8.28 -6.92 -23.67
C ALA A 13 -7.59 -6.32 -22.44
N LEU A 14 -6.55 -7.00 -21.93
CA LEU A 14 -5.81 -6.62 -20.73
C LEU A 14 -5.22 -5.20 -20.85
N GLU A 15 -4.89 -4.76 -22.06
CA GLU A 15 -4.40 -3.40 -22.34
C GLU A 15 -5.42 -2.31 -21.98
N LYS A 16 -6.72 -2.62 -22.05
CA LYS A 16 -7.81 -1.68 -21.69
C LYS A 16 -8.04 -1.60 -20.18
N MET A 17 -7.46 -2.50 -19.38
CA MET A 17 -7.56 -2.46 -17.91
C MET A 17 -6.56 -1.48 -17.27
N ARG A 18 -5.55 -1.03 -18.03
CA ARG A 18 -4.56 -0.08 -17.52
C ARG A 18 -5.22 1.26 -17.23
N ARG A 19 -5.26 1.65 -15.95
CA ARG A 19 -5.64 3.01 -15.57
C ARG A 19 -4.59 4.00 -16.12
N PRO A 20 -5.00 5.10 -16.79
CA PRO A 20 -4.06 6.10 -17.26
C PRO A 20 -3.33 6.73 -16.07
N TYR A 21 -2.10 7.18 -16.30
CA TYR A 21 -1.40 7.99 -15.29
C TYR A 21 -2.10 9.35 -15.15
N LEU A 22 -1.99 9.92 -13.95
CA LEU A 22 -2.50 11.25 -13.68
C LEU A 22 -1.67 12.31 -14.43
N GLU A 23 -2.34 13.34 -14.93
CA GLU A 23 -1.69 14.51 -15.51
C GLU A 23 -0.96 15.32 -14.43
N LYS A 24 0.03 16.13 -14.82
CA LYS A 24 0.88 16.87 -13.86
C LYS A 24 0.09 17.75 -12.88
N HIS A 25 -1.04 18.30 -13.30
CA HIS A 25 -1.87 19.13 -12.42
C HIS A 25 -2.64 18.31 -11.38
N GLN A 26 -2.83 17.01 -11.62
CA GLN A 26 -3.55 16.08 -10.76
C GLN A 26 -2.63 15.35 -9.76
N VAL A 27 -1.32 15.35 -9.98
CA VAL A 27 -0.39 14.73 -9.04
C VAL A 27 -0.22 15.56 -7.78
N LEU A 28 0.00 14.89 -6.66
CA LEU A 28 0.48 15.52 -5.44
C LEU A 28 1.98 15.82 -5.61
N ASP A 29 2.34 17.09 -5.55
CA ASP A 29 3.73 17.55 -5.57
C ASP A 29 4.05 18.34 -4.29
N SER A 30 5.33 18.65 -4.08
CA SER A 30 5.80 19.29 -2.85
C SER A 30 5.17 20.66 -2.58
N SER A 31 4.72 21.38 -3.62
CA SER A 31 4.05 22.68 -3.46
C SER A 31 2.64 22.56 -2.88
N LYS A 32 2.06 21.35 -2.90
CA LYS A 32 0.70 21.06 -2.41
C LYS A 32 0.70 20.41 -1.01
N LEU A 33 1.87 20.26 -0.39
CA LEU A 33 1.98 19.66 0.93
C LEU A 33 1.65 20.69 2.02
N GLU A 34 0.80 20.28 2.96
CA GLU A 34 0.38 21.13 4.09
C GLU A 34 1.46 21.24 5.17
N SER A 35 2.44 20.34 5.18
CA SER A 35 3.60 20.38 6.07
C SER A 35 4.86 19.84 5.39
N GLN A 36 6.02 20.34 5.83
CA GLN A 36 7.34 19.82 5.47
C GLN A 36 7.78 18.69 6.42
N SER A 37 7.09 18.50 7.54
CA SER A 37 7.34 17.40 8.46
C SER A 37 6.68 16.12 7.92
N PRO A 38 7.45 15.05 7.66
CA PRO A 38 6.88 13.80 7.14
C PRO A 38 5.92 13.15 8.14
N PHE A 39 6.15 13.32 9.45
CA PHE A 39 5.29 12.74 10.49
C PHE A 39 3.97 13.51 10.65
N GLU A 40 3.98 14.84 10.54
CA GLU A 40 2.75 15.63 10.53
C GLU A 40 1.91 15.33 9.29
N LEU A 41 2.57 15.24 8.12
CA LEU A 41 1.91 14.89 6.86
C LEU A 41 1.29 13.49 6.93
N TRP A 42 2.05 12.51 7.44
CA TRP A 42 1.53 11.15 7.64
C TRP A 42 0.31 11.14 8.57
N LYS A 43 0.38 11.88 9.69
CA LYS A 43 -0.72 11.94 10.65
C LYS A 43 -1.97 12.53 10.00
N ALA A 44 -1.84 13.64 9.28
CA ALA A 44 -2.97 14.27 8.58
C ALA A 44 -3.63 13.30 7.59
N TRP A 45 -2.84 12.56 6.81
CA TRP A 45 -3.38 11.58 5.86
C TRP A 45 -3.98 10.35 6.53
N PHE A 46 -3.39 9.88 7.64
CA PHE A 46 -3.92 8.77 8.42
C PHE A 46 -5.29 9.12 9.02
N ASP A 47 -5.44 10.33 9.57
CA ASP A 47 -6.70 10.83 10.12
C ASP A 47 -7.78 10.94 9.03
N GLN A 48 -7.43 11.49 7.86
CA GLN A 48 -8.32 11.57 6.70
C GLN A 48 -8.76 10.18 6.20
N ALA A 49 -7.82 9.25 6.05
CA ALA A 49 -8.13 7.88 5.62
C ALA A 49 -9.03 7.15 6.62
N SER A 50 -8.78 7.34 7.92
CA SER A 50 -9.59 6.76 9.00
C SER A 50 -11.02 7.29 8.96
N GLN A 51 -11.18 8.60 8.77
CA GLN A 51 -12.50 9.23 8.63
C GLN A 51 -13.26 8.67 7.42
N VAL A 52 -12.62 8.63 6.25
CA VAL A 52 -13.23 8.12 5.01
C VAL A 52 -13.64 6.66 5.13
N ILE A 53 -12.79 5.80 5.71
CA ILE A 53 -13.10 4.39 5.96
C ILE A 53 -14.32 4.26 6.86
N SER A 54 -14.38 5.05 7.94
CA SER A 54 -15.52 5.04 8.87
C SER A 54 -16.80 5.52 8.21
N GLU A 55 -16.76 6.60 7.44
CA GLU A 55 -17.94 7.17 6.75
C GLU A 55 -18.51 6.22 5.70
N MET A 56 -17.63 5.52 4.97
CA MET A 56 -18.04 4.55 3.95
C MET A 56 -18.46 3.19 4.53
N GLY A 57 -18.31 2.97 5.84
CA GLY A 57 -18.52 1.65 6.45
C GLY A 57 -17.60 0.57 5.84
N SER A 58 -16.39 0.97 5.42
CA SER A 58 -15.45 0.07 4.77
C SER A 58 -14.85 -0.92 5.78
N PRO A 59 -14.67 -2.21 5.43
CA PRO A 59 -13.99 -3.17 6.30
C PRO A 59 -12.46 -3.00 6.34
N ASN A 60 -11.90 -2.01 5.63
CA ASN A 60 -10.46 -1.78 5.57
C ASN A 60 -9.93 -1.17 6.88
N GLU A 61 -8.69 -1.49 7.24
CA GLU A 61 -8.03 -0.95 8.44
C GLU A 61 -6.94 0.07 8.03
N PRO A 62 -7.06 1.36 8.40
CA PRO A 62 -6.09 2.39 8.00
C PRO A 62 -4.69 2.14 8.58
N ASN A 63 -4.59 1.43 9.71
CA ASN A 63 -3.33 1.07 10.37
C ASN A 63 -2.72 -0.24 9.86
N GLN A 64 -3.29 -0.88 8.84
CA GLN A 64 -2.67 -2.02 8.19
C GLN A 64 -1.46 -1.54 7.36
N MET A 65 -0.28 -2.09 7.62
CA MET A 65 0.95 -1.79 6.89
C MET A 65 1.56 -3.05 6.28
N ALA A 66 2.26 -2.89 5.16
CA ALA A 66 3.10 -3.93 4.59
C ALA A 66 4.56 -3.73 5.03
N LEU A 67 5.11 -4.66 5.81
CA LEU A 67 6.50 -4.61 6.27
C LEU A 67 7.38 -5.52 5.41
N ALA A 68 8.38 -4.96 4.74
CA ALA A 68 9.45 -5.73 4.12
C ALA A 68 10.64 -5.85 5.09
N THR A 69 11.20 -7.05 5.20
CA THR A 69 12.47 -7.32 5.89
C THR A 69 13.34 -8.15 4.95
N ALA A 70 14.65 -8.20 5.18
CA ALA A 70 15.55 -8.99 4.37
C ALA A 70 16.53 -9.76 5.23
N THR A 71 16.94 -10.92 4.74
CA THR A 71 18.11 -11.64 5.29
C THR A 71 19.39 -10.86 5.02
N ARG A 72 20.50 -11.24 5.68
CA ARG A 72 21.81 -10.61 5.50
C ARG A 72 22.36 -10.71 4.07
N ASP A 73 21.96 -11.72 3.31
CA ASP A 73 22.28 -11.89 1.89
C ASP A 73 21.29 -11.16 0.95
N GLY A 74 20.42 -10.30 1.50
CA GLY A 74 19.55 -9.43 0.72
C GLY A 74 18.30 -10.10 0.16
N ARG A 75 17.86 -11.25 0.70
CA ARG A 75 16.62 -11.91 0.25
C ARG A 75 15.41 -11.30 0.98
N PRO A 76 14.53 -10.57 0.29
CA PRO A 76 13.41 -9.90 0.93
C PRO A 76 12.29 -10.87 1.27
N SER A 77 11.51 -10.51 2.29
CA SER A 77 10.22 -11.09 2.59
C SER A 77 9.23 -10.00 3.02
N LEU A 78 7.95 -10.16 2.66
CA LEU A 78 6.89 -9.17 2.88
C LEU A 78 5.74 -9.81 3.68
N ARG A 79 5.08 -9.03 4.54
CA ARG A 79 3.83 -9.42 5.22
C ARG A 79 3.07 -8.18 5.69
N TYR A 80 1.77 -8.36 5.93
CA TYR A 80 0.96 -7.36 6.61
C TYR A 80 1.13 -7.41 8.13
N LEU A 81 1.12 -6.25 8.75
CA LEU A 81 1.12 -6.03 10.20
C LEU A 81 0.18 -4.86 10.52
N LEU A 82 -0.17 -4.74 11.80
CA LEU A 82 -0.87 -3.56 12.29
C LEU A 82 0.13 -2.60 12.92
N LEU A 83 0.16 -1.38 12.39
CA LEU A 83 0.80 -0.26 13.04
C LEU A 83 0.09 0.02 14.38
N LYS A 84 0.88 0.28 15.41
CA LYS A 84 0.37 0.55 16.78
C LYS A 84 0.48 2.01 17.18
N GLY A 85 1.31 2.78 16.47
CA GLY A 85 1.34 4.22 16.54
C GLY A 85 2.65 4.78 16.01
N HIS A 86 2.88 6.06 16.30
CA HIS A 86 4.06 6.79 15.89
C HIS A 86 4.39 7.87 16.91
N ASP A 87 5.63 8.34 16.87
CA ASP A 87 6.11 9.53 17.59
C ASP A 87 7.11 10.29 16.71
N GLU A 88 7.84 11.25 17.29
CA GLU A 88 8.83 12.06 16.60
C GLU A 88 10.01 11.25 16.05
N THR A 89 10.21 10.02 16.53
CA THR A 89 11.32 9.14 16.15
C THR A 89 10.92 8.11 15.09
N GLY A 90 9.62 7.86 14.90
CA GLY A 90 9.14 6.96 13.86
C GLY A 90 7.87 6.21 14.22
N PHE A 91 7.75 5.01 13.64
CA PHE A 91 6.58 4.14 13.71
C PHE A 91 6.87 2.93 14.60
N TYR A 92 5.91 2.51 15.41
CA TYR A 92 6.06 1.32 16.25
C TYR A 92 4.95 0.27 16.00
N PHE A 93 5.37 -0.99 16.09
CA PHE A 93 4.54 -2.17 15.92
C PHE A 93 5.07 -3.29 16.82
N TYR A 94 4.22 -4.28 17.09
CA TYR A 94 4.62 -5.45 17.89
C TYR A 94 4.70 -6.70 17.01
N THR A 95 5.66 -7.58 17.30
CA THR A 95 5.79 -8.87 16.64
C THR A 95 6.47 -9.89 17.55
N ASN A 96 6.57 -11.14 17.09
CA ASN A 96 7.29 -12.19 17.78
C ASN A 96 8.77 -12.21 17.36
N TYR A 97 9.68 -12.08 18.32
CA TYR A 97 11.13 -12.14 18.11
C TYR A 97 11.61 -13.44 17.44
N ASN A 98 10.94 -14.56 17.71
CA ASN A 98 11.27 -15.86 17.11
C ASN A 98 10.75 -16.01 15.67
N SER A 99 9.93 -15.08 15.18
CA SER A 99 9.44 -15.12 13.81
C SER A 99 10.55 -14.79 12.80
N ARG A 100 10.34 -15.17 11.54
CA ARG A 100 11.27 -14.86 10.45
C ARG A 100 11.66 -13.37 10.40
N LYS A 101 10.66 -12.47 10.42
CA LYS A 101 10.89 -11.01 10.38
C LYS A 101 11.64 -10.51 11.61
N GLY A 102 11.41 -11.13 12.78
CA GLY A 102 12.11 -10.80 14.01
C GLY A 102 13.60 -11.08 13.86
N LYS A 103 13.94 -12.29 13.39
CA LYS A 103 15.33 -12.71 13.10
C LYS A 103 16.01 -11.93 11.97
N GLU A 104 15.24 -11.33 11.06
CA GLU A 104 15.78 -10.50 9.97
C GLU A 104 16.05 -9.04 10.41
N LEU A 105 15.46 -8.57 11.52
CA LEU A 105 15.62 -7.19 12.02
C LEU A 105 16.77 -7.01 13.03
N VAL A 106 17.32 -8.11 13.55
CA VAL A 106 18.43 -8.15 14.53
C VAL A 106 19.68 -8.77 13.90
#